data_AF-A0A0S8BMD0-F1
#
_entry.id   AF-A0A0S8BMD0-F1
#
_cell.length_a   1.000
_cell.length_b   1.000
_cell.length_c   1.000
_cell.angle_alpha   90.00
_cell.angle_beta   90.00
_cell.angle_gamma   90.00
#
_symmetry.space_group_name_H-M   'P 1'
#
loop_
_entity.id
_entity.type
_entity.pdbx_description
1 polymer ?
#
loop_
_entity_poly.entity_id
_entity_poly.type
_entity_poly.pdbx_seq_one_letter_code
_entity_poly.pdbx_strand_id
1 'polypeptide(L)'
;MGGDLLLLSGPTDGEAPCLLVLIRRSDSASASVLSGNYHIGAFLADAGAPPPHFSSFTGTRSADGVGTVTTNAGGTINIDGVVGSFPAAMTNDSYTVAADGTLSVTLATTTLVGAVSPTGDYAVLAGGMTVGSLPQLWFLVR
;
A
#
# COMPACT_ATOMS: atom_id res chain seq x y z
N MET A 1 12.79 23.87 -1.97
CA MET A 1 11.89 22.73 -2.27
C MET A 1 12.61 21.47 -1.80
N GLY A 2 12.21 20.88 -0.68
CA GLY A 2 12.75 19.60 -0.25
C GLY A 2 11.86 18.48 -0.76
N GLY A 3 12.40 17.35 -1.19
CA GLY A 3 11.59 16.19 -1.63
C GLY A 3 10.79 15.58 -0.47
N ASP A 4 9.53 15.23 -0.73
CA ASP A 4 8.62 14.67 0.26
C ASP A 4 8.64 13.12 0.26
N LEU A 5 9.37 12.51 -0.67
CA LEU A 5 9.57 11.06 -0.83
C LEU A 5 11.07 10.76 -1.01
N LEU A 6 11.56 9.76 -0.29
CA LEU A 6 12.86 9.14 -0.53
C LEU A 6 12.66 7.65 -0.77
N LEU A 7 13.23 7.16 -1.87
CA LEU A 7 13.30 5.74 -2.21
C LEU A 7 14.76 5.30 -2.21
N LEU A 8 15.10 4.33 -1.37
CA LEU A 8 16.40 3.69 -1.34
C LEU A 8 16.21 2.21 -1.64
N SER A 9 16.98 1.71 -2.59
CA SER A 9 17.05 0.29 -2.91
C SER A 9 18.50 -0.12 -3.10
N GLY A 10 18.79 -1.38 -2.83
CA GLY A 10 20.10 -1.95 -3.11
C GLY A 10 20.33 -3.23 -2.35
N PRO A 11 20.33 -4.38 -3.03
CA PRO A 11 21.12 -5.51 -2.58
C PRO A 11 22.54 -5.37 -3.12
N THR A 12 23.56 -5.61 -2.30
CA THR A 12 24.84 -6.09 -2.81
C THR A 12 24.74 -7.59 -3.12
N ASP A 13 25.70 -8.14 -3.88
CA ASP A 13 25.70 -9.57 -4.22
C ASP A 13 25.61 -10.43 -2.95
N GLY A 14 24.56 -11.26 -2.87
CA GLY A 14 24.30 -12.14 -1.72
C GLY A 14 23.37 -11.57 -0.65
N GLU A 15 22.91 -10.32 -0.77
CA GLU A 15 21.93 -9.72 0.15
C GLU A 15 20.49 -9.88 -0.35
N ALA A 16 19.55 -9.92 0.60
CA ALA A 16 18.13 -9.90 0.28
C ALA A 16 17.76 -8.54 -0.34
N PRO A 17 16.95 -8.50 -1.41
CA PRO A 17 16.48 -7.25 -1.98
C PRO A 17 15.72 -6.44 -0.92
N CYS A 18 16.20 -5.24 -0.66
CA CYS A 18 15.59 -4.31 0.29
C CYS A 18 15.09 -3.08 -0.46
N LEU A 19 13.90 -2.61 -0.06
CA LEU A 19 13.34 -1.34 -0.46
C LEU A 19 12.99 -0.57 0.81
N LEU A 20 13.63 0.59 0.99
CA LEU A 20 13.30 1.54 2.04
C LEU A 20 12.59 2.74 1.40
N VAL A 21 11.36 2.99 1.87
CA VAL A 21 10.54 4.11 1.42
C VAL A 21 10.29 5.02 2.60
N LEU A 22 10.66 6.29 2.49
CA LEU A 22 10.40 7.31 3.50
C LEU A 22 9.51 8.39 2.92
N ILE A 23 8.45 8.72 3.65
CA ILE A 23 7.59 9.88 3.38
C ILE A 23 7.89 10.93 4.45
N ARG A 24 8.02 12.19 4.05
CA ARG A 24 8.20 13.28 5.02
C ARG A 24 7.00 13.32 5.97
N ARG A 25 7.30 13.35 7.27
CA ARG A 25 6.31 13.53 8.35
C ARG A 25 5.51 14.82 8.13
N SER A 26 4.21 14.77 8.40
CA SER A 26 3.35 15.96 8.44
C SER A 26 3.28 16.51 9.87
N ASP A 27 2.89 17.78 10.02
CA ASP A 27 2.62 18.39 11.32
C ASP A 27 1.11 18.58 11.58
N SER A 28 0.27 18.38 10.56
CA SER A 28 -1.18 18.62 10.63
C SER A 28 -1.98 17.84 9.58
N ALA A 29 -1.77 16.53 9.46
CA ALA A 29 -2.55 15.67 8.57
C ALA A 29 -3.89 15.23 9.22
N SER A 30 -4.83 14.82 8.38
CA SER A 30 -6.09 14.20 8.79
C SER A 30 -6.60 13.29 7.66
N ALA A 31 -7.70 12.58 7.88
CA ALA A 31 -8.29 11.70 6.87
C ALA A 31 -8.60 12.44 5.55
N SER A 32 -8.88 13.75 5.60
CA SER A 32 -9.21 14.56 4.42
C SER A 32 -8.05 14.68 3.45
N VAL A 33 -6.80 14.58 3.93
CA VAL A 33 -5.61 14.66 3.07
C VAL A 33 -5.59 13.49 2.07
N LEU A 34 -6.13 12.33 2.44
CA LEU A 34 -6.17 11.17 1.54
C LEU A 34 -7.32 11.26 0.52
N SER A 35 -8.26 12.20 0.62
CA SER A 35 -9.49 12.23 -0.22
C SER A 35 -9.21 12.28 -1.73
N GLY A 36 -9.74 11.34 -2.51
CA GLY A 36 -9.64 11.32 -3.98
C GLY A 36 -9.32 9.93 -4.56
N ASN A 37 -9.04 9.92 -5.87
CA ASN A 37 -8.69 8.70 -6.60
C ASN A 37 -7.18 8.50 -6.67
N TYR A 38 -6.74 7.25 -6.66
CA TYR A 38 -5.35 6.82 -6.75
C TYR A 38 -5.22 5.65 -7.71
N HIS A 39 -4.14 5.64 -8.46
CA HIS A 39 -3.54 4.42 -8.95
C HIS A 39 -2.86 3.69 -7.80
N ILE A 40 -3.03 2.37 -7.76
CA ILE A 40 -2.35 1.52 -6.78
C ILE A 40 -1.43 0.53 -7.50
N GLY A 41 -0.23 0.36 -6.94
CA GLY A 41 0.65 -0.77 -7.19
C GLY A 41 0.94 -1.49 -5.87
N ALA A 42 0.91 -2.81 -5.86
CA ALA A 42 1.20 -3.60 -4.67
C ALA A 42 2.05 -4.82 -4.99
N PHE A 43 2.88 -5.21 -4.03
CA PHE A 43 3.63 -6.45 -4.00
C PHE A 43 3.25 -7.24 -2.77
N LEU A 44 3.07 -8.54 -2.93
CA LEU A 44 2.71 -9.47 -1.87
C LEU A 44 3.61 -10.71 -1.98
N ALA A 45 4.03 -11.23 -0.83
CA ALA A 45 4.80 -12.47 -0.75
C ALA A 45 4.11 -13.43 0.20
N ASP A 46 3.68 -14.59 -0.30
CA ASP A 46 3.25 -15.71 0.50
C ASP A 46 4.39 -16.73 0.62
N ALA A 47 5.29 -16.44 1.55
CA ALA A 47 6.40 -17.32 1.87
C ALA A 47 5.99 -18.57 2.68
N GLY A 48 4.74 -18.62 3.17
CA GLY A 48 4.23 -19.73 3.98
C GLY A 48 3.64 -20.87 3.15
N ALA A 49 3.21 -20.59 1.91
CA ALA A 49 2.74 -21.60 0.98
C ALA A 49 3.89 -22.47 0.42
N PRO A 50 3.69 -23.79 0.23
CA PRO A 50 4.57 -24.63 -0.56
C PRO A 50 3.97 -24.92 -1.96
N PRO A 51 4.56 -24.42 -3.07
CA PRO A 51 5.72 -23.51 -3.13
C PRO A 51 5.34 -22.06 -2.74
N PRO A 52 6.33 -21.23 -2.34
CA PRO A 52 6.08 -19.82 -2.07
C PRO A 52 5.48 -19.11 -3.28
N HIS A 53 4.51 -18.24 -3.05
CA HIS A 53 3.84 -17.48 -4.10
C HIS A 53 4.21 -16.00 -3.99
N PHE A 54 4.56 -15.38 -5.12
CA PHE A 54 4.77 -13.93 -5.19
C PHE A 54 3.71 -13.33 -6.09
N SER A 55 3.18 -12.19 -5.69
CA SER A 55 2.14 -11.51 -6.45
C SER A 55 2.41 -10.03 -6.59
N SER A 56 2.09 -9.49 -7.77
CA SER A 56 2.02 -8.05 -8.00
C SER A 56 0.61 -7.67 -8.44
N PHE A 57 0.10 -6.55 -7.94
CA PHE A 57 -1.22 -6.04 -8.25
C PHE A 57 -1.13 -4.58 -8.72
N THR A 58 -1.91 -4.22 -9.74
CA THR A 58 -2.13 -2.83 -10.15
C THR A 58 -3.62 -2.56 -10.32
N GLY A 59 -4.09 -1.40 -9.89
CA GLY A 59 -5.51 -1.04 -10.03
C GLY A 59 -5.78 0.41 -9.61
N THR A 60 -6.99 0.65 -9.13
CA THR A 60 -7.35 1.96 -8.56
C THR A 60 -8.01 1.85 -7.20
N ARG A 61 -7.80 2.88 -6.37
CA ARG A 61 -8.46 3.07 -5.09
C ARG A 61 -9.06 4.47 -4.99
N SER A 62 -10.16 4.59 -4.28
CA SER A 62 -10.85 5.85 -4.03
C SER A 62 -11.03 6.04 -2.52
N ALA A 63 -10.44 7.09 -1.95
CA ALA A 63 -10.60 7.43 -0.54
C ALA A 63 -11.58 8.59 -0.38
N ASP A 64 -12.48 8.47 0.58
CA ASP A 64 -13.58 9.43 0.81
C ASP A 64 -13.18 10.69 1.60
N GLY A 65 -11.98 10.71 2.19
CA GLY A 65 -11.53 11.82 3.04
C GLY A 65 -12.01 11.76 4.49
N VAL A 66 -12.76 10.73 4.87
CA VAL A 66 -13.36 10.62 6.21
C VAL A 66 -13.08 9.29 6.90
N GLY A 67 -12.62 8.26 6.17
CA GLY A 67 -12.15 7.01 6.77
C GLY A 67 -12.50 5.74 6.00
N THR A 68 -13.04 5.84 4.78
CA THR A 68 -13.29 4.69 3.91
C THR A 68 -12.44 4.78 2.65
N VAL A 69 -11.78 3.68 2.30
CA VAL A 69 -11.11 3.51 1.03
C VAL A 69 -11.72 2.35 0.27
N THR A 70 -12.11 2.60 -0.97
CA THR A 70 -12.69 1.63 -1.89
C THR A 70 -11.62 1.16 -2.86
N THR A 71 -11.38 -0.15 -2.94
CA THR A 71 -10.68 -0.75 -4.09
C THR A 71 -11.70 -0.97 -5.19
N ASN A 72 -11.47 -0.34 -6.33
CA ASN A 72 -12.34 -0.48 -7.48
C ASN A 72 -12.11 -1.83 -8.15
N ALA A 73 -13.17 -2.40 -8.72
CA ALA A 73 -13.05 -3.65 -9.49
C ALA A 73 -12.23 -3.43 -10.78
N GLY A 74 -11.67 -4.53 -11.31
CA GLY A 74 -11.06 -4.52 -12.65
C GLY A 74 -9.59 -4.12 -12.72
N GLY A 75 -8.85 -4.22 -11.61
CA GLY A 75 -7.38 -4.18 -11.66
C GLY A 75 -6.78 -5.49 -12.21
N THR A 76 -5.46 -5.54 -12.29
CA THR A 76 -4.67 -6.67 -12.79
C THR A 76 -3.82 -7.24 -11.66
N ILE A 77 -3.80 -8.56 -11.52
CA ILE A 77 -2.89 -9.28 -10.63
C ILE A 77 -2.05 -10.26 -11.44
N ASN A 78 -0.80 -10.41 -11.07
CA ASN A 78 0.09 -11.46 -11.54
C ASN A 78 0.46 -12.31 -10.33
N ILE A 79 0.21 -13.62 -10.40
CA ILE A 79 0.61 -14.61 -9.38
C ILE A 79 1.53 -15.60 -10.07
N ASP A 80 2.82 -15.58 -9.75
CA ASP A 80 3.85 -16.48 -10.32
C ASP A 80 3.84 -16.61 -11.85
N GLY A 81 3.58 -15.50 -12.55
CA GLY A 81 3.52 -15.44 -14.02
C GLY A 81 2.11 -15.63 -14.60
N VAL A 82 1.12 -15.99 -13.79
CA VAL A 82 -0.28 -16.11 -14.21
C VAL A 82 -1.00 -14.77 -13.99
N VAL A 83 -1.36 -14.13 -15.09
CA VAL A 83 -2.04 -12.81 -15.08
C VAL A 83 -3.56 -13.01 -15.05
N GLY A 84 -4.24 -12.28 -14.17
CA GLY A 84 -5.70 -12.26 -14.04
C GLY A 84 -6.25 -10.91 -13.59
N SER A 85 -7.56 -10.86 -13.40
CA SER A 85 -8.26 -9.67 -12.90
C SER A 85 -8.46 -9.72 -11.38
N PHE A 86 -8.20 -8.61 -10.70
CA PHE A 86 -8.44 -8.47 -9.26
C PHE A 86 -8.65 -7.00 -8.87
N PRO A 87 -9.48 -6.66 -7.88
CA PRO A 87 -10.51 -7.52 -7.31
C PRO A 87 -11.67 -7.69 -8.31
N ALA A 88 -12.40 -8.81 -8.20
CA ALA A 88 -13.55 -9.09 -9.07
C ALA A 88 -14.76 -8.18 -8.80
N ALA A 89 -14.83 -7.60 -7.60
CA ALA A 89 -15.86 -6.66 -7.16
C ALA A 89 -15.22 -5.56 -6.32
N MET A 90 -15.95 -4.45 -6.14
CA MET A 90 -15.50 -3.38 -5.25
C MET A 90 -15.40 -3.88 -3.82
N THR A 91 -14.35 -3.46 -3.12
CA THR A 91 -14.14 -3.78 -1.70
C THR A 91 -13.91 -2.49 -0.94
N ASN A 92 -14.49 -2.39 0.26
CA ASN A 92 -14.35 -1.23 1.13
C ASN A 92 -13.55 -1.63 2.37
N ASP A 93 -12.54 -0.83 2.67
CA ASP A 93 -11.71 -0.95 3.86
C ASP A 93 -11.78 0.36 4.65
N SER A 94 -11.50 0.31 5.95
CA SER A 94 -11.40 1.51 6.76
C SER A 94 -9.97 2.01 6.83
N TYR A 95 -9.79 3.32 7.02
CA TYR A 95 -8.48 3.90 7.24
C TYR A 95 -8.50 5.03 8.27
N THR A 96 -7.33 5.29 8.87
CA THR A 96 -7.09 6.44 9.73
C THR A 96 -5.82 7.16 9.31
N VAL A 97 -5.80 8.49 9.48
CA VAL A 97 -4.61 9.32 9.28
C VAL A 97 -4.38 10.11 10.56
N ALA A 98 -3.24 9.87 11.21
CA ALA A 98 -2.81 10.62 12.37
C ALA A 98 -2.28 12.01 11.95
N ALA A 99 -2.21 12.94 12.92
CA ALA A 99 -1.71 14.30 12.67
C ALA A 99 -0.30 14.32 12.05
N ASP A 100 0.52 13.31 12.32
CA ASP A 100 1.87 13.22 11.79
C ASP A 100 1.99 12.60 10.39
N GLY A 101 0.86 12.30 9.75
CA GLY A 101 0.81 11.65 8.44
C GLY A 101 0.91 10.13 8.49
N THR A 102 0.98 9.51 9.69
CA THR A 102 0.87 8.05 9.81
C THR A 102 -0.48 7.59 9.28
N LEU A 103 -0.46 6.65 8.33
CA LEU A 103 -1.64 6.07 7.69
C LEU A 103 -1.79 4.62 8.15
N SER A 104 -2.99 4.24 8.56
CA SER A 104 -3.36 2.85 8.83
C SER A 104 -4.56 2.47 7.97
N VAL A 105 -4.51 1.33 7.29
CA VAL A 105 -5.62 0.79 6.49
C VAL A 105 -5.97 -0.60 7.00
N THR A 106 -7.20 -0.79 7.46
CA THR A 106 -7.70 -2.06 7.98
C THR A 106 -8.41 -2.82 6.87
N LEU A 107 -7.75 -3.85 6.37
CA LEU A 107 -8.31 -4.84 5.45
C LEU A 107 -9.10 -5.90 6.23
N ALA A 108 -9.87 -6.72 5.52
CA ALA A 108 -10.59 -7.85 6.12
C ALA A 108 -9.68 -8.85 6.87
N THR A 109 -8.41 -8.98 6.46
CA THR A 109 -7.49 -10.00 6.97
C THR A 109 -6.31 -9.45 7.76
N THR A 110 -6.01 -8.15 7.65
CA THR A 110 -4.83 -7.55 8.27
C THR A 110 -4.92 -6.02 8.28
N THR A 111 -4.00 -5.36 8.96
CA THR A 111 -3.83 -3.91 8.93
C THR A 111 -2.52 -3.57 8.27
N LEU A 112 -2.58 -2.67 7.29
CA LEU A 112 -1.42 -2.04 6.69
C LEU A 112 -1.10 -0.75 7.43
N VAL A 113 0.18 -0.47 7.65
CA VAL A 113 0.65 0.76 8.29
C VAL A 113 1.72 1.39 7.43
N GLY A 114 1.69 2.72 7.33
CA GLY A 114 2.71 3.48 6.64
C GLY A 114 2.43 4.98 6.77
N ALA A 115 2.52 5.71 5.67
CA ALA A 115 2.38 7.16 5.69
C ALA A 115 1.69 7.70 4.43
N VAL A 116 1.12 8.88 4.57
CA VAL A 116 0.61 9.70 3.46
C VAL A 116 1.42 10.99 3.39
N SER A 117 1.71 11.44 2.16
CA SER A 117 2.34 12.73 1.93
C SER A 117 1.49 13.88 2.48
N PRO A 118 2.10 15.00 2.91
CA PRO A 118 1.35 16.16 3.38
C PRO A 118 0.33 16.72 2.37
N THR A 119 0.58 16.51 1.07
CA THR A 119 -0.33 16.92 -0.01
C THR A 119 -1.41 15.89 -0.31
N GLY A 120 -1.22 14.63 0.11
CA GLY A 120 -2.08 13.52 -0.28
C GLY A 120 -1.82 12.97 -1.68
N ASP A 121 -0.78 13.42 -2.38
CA ASP A 121 -0.52 12.97 -3.76
C ASP A 121 -0.03 11.52 -3.83
N TYR A 122 0.57 11.04 -2.75
CA TYR A 122 0.97 9.64 -2.62
C TYR A 122 0.92 9.15 -1.17
N ALA A 123 0.76 7.83 -1.04
CA ALA A 123 0.82 7.11 0.22
C ALA A 123 1.56 5.78 0.03
N VAL A 124 2.21 5.32 1.08
CA VAL A 124 2.93 4.04 1.11
C VAL A 124 2.48 3.29 2.34
N LEU A 125 2.22 1.99 2.17
CA LEU A 125 1.66 1.10 3.19
C LEU A 125 2.44 -0.21 3.17
N ALA A 126 2.83 -0.70 4.33
CA ALA A 126 3.38 -2.03 4.49
C ALA A 126 2.56 -2.83 5.51
N GLY A 127 2.43 -4.13 5.29
CA GLY A 127 1.71 -5.03 6.16
C GLY A 127 2.36 -6.41 6.22
N GLY A 128 1.69 -7.35 6.88
CA GLY A 128 2.31 -8.63 7.22
C GLY A 128 2.86 -8.67 8.66
N MET A 129 2.51 -7.68 9.49
CA MET A 129 3.10 -7.50 10.83
C MET A 129 2.46 -8.40 11.90
N THR A 130 1.40 -9.12 11.56
CA THR A 130 0.76 -10.13 12.43
C THR A 130 1.04 -11.54 11.93
N VAL A 131 1.19 -12.50 12.85
CA VAL A 131 1.43 -13.91 12.50
C VAL A 131 0.31 -14.41 11.57
N GLY A 132 0.70 -15.01 10.45
CA GLY A 132 -0.22 -15.53 9.43
C GLY A 132 -0.69 -14.51 8.38
N SER A 133 -0.32 -13.23 8.50
CA SER A 133 -0.56 -12.26 7.42
C SER A 133 0.59 -12.25 6.42
N LEU A 134 0.24 -12.03 5.15
CA LEU A 134 1.22 -11.97 4.07
C LEU A 134 2.02 -10.66 4.15
N PRO A 135 3.37 -10.71 4.10
CA PRO A 135 4.18 -9.54 3.80
C PRO A 135 3.69 -8.84 2.53
N GLN A 136 3.46 -7.54 2.63
CA GLN A 136 2.95 -6.76 1.50
C GLN A 136 3.38 -5.31 1.55
N LEU A 137 3.59 -4.72 0.38
CA LEU A 137 3.98 -3.32 0.18
C LEU A 137 3.10 -2.70 -0.90
N TRP A 138 2.44 -1.59 -0.57
CA TRP A 138 1.44 -0.95 -1.39
C TRP A 138 1.82 0.53 -1.60
N PHE A 139 1.67 0.99 -2.83
CA PHE A 139 1.94 2.36 -3.27
C PHE A 139 0.66 2.93 -3.87
N LEU A 140 0.23 4.07 -3.38
CA LEU A 140 -0.89 4.83 -3.91
C LEU A 140 -0.33 6.14 -4.49
N VAL A 141 -0.75 6.49 -5.70
CA VAL A 141 -0.35 7.74 -6.38
C VAL A 141 -1.56 8.32 -7.11
N ARG A 142 -1.81 9.62 -6.95
CA ARG A 142 -2.88 10.35 -7.62
C ARG A 142 -2.54 10.75 -9.05
#